data_AF-A0A3D3HU84-F1
#
_entry.id   AF-A0A3D3HU84-F1
#
_cell.length_a   1.000
_cell.length_b   1.000
_cell.length_c   1.000
_cell.angle_alpha   90.00
_cell.angle_beta   90.00
_cell.angle_gamma   90.00
#
_symmetry.space_group_name_H-M   'P 1'
#
loop_
_entity.id
_entity.type
_entity.pdbx_description
1 polymer ?
#
loop_
_entity_poly.entity_id
_entity_poly.type
_entity_poly.pdbx_seq_one_letter_code
_entity_poly.pdbx_strand_id
1 'polypeptide(L)'
;DKAAEQCGEQLQPVVMLVPADTSVGWFKSALDTVDEVRFITGGRISFINAGTNKPVNGNNKGSMLLIWRPFTNPRQIITTVNRDDLMNIGSRLLEAQI
;
A
#
# COMPACT_ATOMS: atom_id res chain seq x y z
N ASP A 1 0.29 1.31 13.95
CA ASP A 1 1.33 1.67 14.93
C ASP A 1 2.72 1.33 14.44
N LYS A 2 3.09 0.05 14.29
CA LYS A 2 4.47 -0.33 13.89
C LYS A 2 4.95 0.29 12.55
N ALA A 3 4.08 0.40 11.54
CA ALA A 3 4.46 1.01 10.26
C ALA A 3 4.80 2.51 10.39
N ALA A 4 4.05 3.25 11.20
CA ALA A 4 4.31 4.67 11.47
C ALA A 4 5.60 4.86 12.28
N GLU A 5 5.80 4.02 13.30
CA GLU A 5 7.02 3.98 14.11
C GLU A 5 8.26 3.74 13.23
N GLN A 6 8.23 2.69 12.40
CA GLN A 6 9.35 2.36 11.51
C GLN A 6 9.61 3.46 10.47
N CYS A 7 8.57 4.12 9.96
CA CYS A 7 8.72 5.27 9.08
C CYS A 7 9.51 6.40 9.77
N GLY A 8 9.20 6.70 11.03
CA GLY A 8 9.89 7.71 11.82
C GLY A 8 11.33 7.31 12.17
N GLU A 9 11.53 6.08 12.63
CA GLU A 9 12.85 5.58 13.06
C GLU A 9 13.84 5.46 11.90
N GLN A 10 13.39 4.93 10.76
CA GLN A 10 14.25 4.68 9.61
C GLN A 10 14.42 5.92 8.72
N LEU A 11 13.61 6.97 8.94
CA LEU A 11 13.55 8.15 8.08
C LEU A 11 13.32 7.77 6.60
N GLN A 12 12.54 6.71 6.37
CA GLN A 12 12.22 6.19 5.04
C GLN A 12 10.70 6.07 4.86
N PRO A 13 10.17 6.33 3.65
CA PRO A 13 8.76 6.07 3.36
C PRO A 13 8.41 4.61 3.59
N VAL A 14 7.32 4.37 4.33
CA VAL A 14 6.76 3.04 4.53
C VAL A 14 5.48 2.94 3.73
N VAL A 15 5.37 1.89 2.91
CA VAL A 15 4.19 1.61 2.12
C VAL A 15 3.70 0.22 2.44
N MET A 16 2.42 0.10 2.81
CA MET A 16 1.77 -1.19 2.98
C MET A 16 0.72 -1.39 1.90
N LEU A 17 0.80 -2.51 1.19
CA LEU A 17 -0.29 -3.03 0.36
C LEU A 17 -1.22 -3.85 1.26
N VAL A 18 -2.49 -3.49 1.32
CA VAL A 18 -3.50 -4.15 2.17
C VAL A 18 -4.80 -4.39 1.40
N PRO A 19 -5.65 -5.33 1.84
CA PRO A 19 -7.03 -5.43 1.36
C PRO A 19 -7.76 -4.10 1.58
N ALA A 20 -8.65 -3.76 0.65
CA ALA A 20 -9.50 -2.57 0.75
C ALA A 20 -10.65 -2.78 1.76
N ASP A 21 -10.30 -3.00 3.03
CA ASP A 21 -11.23 -3.29 4.12
C ASP A 21 -11.29 -2.11 5.08
N THR A 22 -12.34 -1.30 4.99
CA THR A 22 -12.47 -0.07 5.78
C THR A 22 -13.26 -0.26 7.08
N SER A 23 -13.87 -1.44 7.29
CA SER A 23 -14.73 -1.71 8.47
C SER A 23 -13.96 -2.24 9.67
N VAL A 24 -12.66 -2.47 9.54
CA VAL A 24 -11.80 -3.15 10.52
C VAL A 24 -11.03 -2.17 11.39
N GLY A 25 -10.78 -2.56 12.64
CA GLY A 25 -10.14 -1.70 13.64
C GLY A 25 -8.75 -1.20 13.23
N TRP A 26 -7.93 -2.04 12.59
CA TRP A 26 -6.59 -1.64 12.14
C TRP A 26 -6.63 -0.53 11.08
N PHE A 27 -7.69 -0.47 10.25
CA PHE A 27 -7.84 0.59 9.27
C PHE A 27 -8.11 1.92 9.96
N LYS A 28 -9.03 1.93 10.94
CA LYS A 28 -9.29 3.09 11.79
C LYS A 28 -8.00 3.60 12.46
N SER A 29 -7.23 2.72 13.08
CA SER A 29 -5.95 3.08 13.72
C SER A 29 -4.90 3.58 12.72
N ALA A 30 -4.89 3.06 11.49
CA ALA A 30 -3.99 3.55 10.47
C ALA A 30 -4.30 5.01 10.07
N LEU A 31 -5.57 5.41 10.01
CA LEU A 31 -5.98 6.77 9.65
C LEU A 31 -5.40 7.84 10.59
N ASP A 32 -5.16 7.51 11.85
CA ASP A 32 -4.60 8.44 12.83
C ASP A 32 -3.16 8.86 12.50
N THR A 33 -2.43 8.07 11.71
CA THR A 33 -0.99 8.27 11.46
C THR A 33 -0.59 8.28 9.98
N VAL A 34 -1.44 7.73 9.11
CA VAL A 34 -1.13 7.59 7.68
C VAL A 34 -1.17 8.96 7.00
N ASP A 35 -0.22 9.19 6.11
CA ASP A 35 -0.19 10.41 5.32
C ASP A 35 -1.18 10.33 4.15
N GLU A 36 -1.27 9.17 3.51
CA GLU A 36 -2.18 8.95 2.38
C GLU A 36 -2.69 7.51 2.34
N VAL A 37 -4.01 7.36 2.18
CA VAL A 37 -4.66 6.12 1.77
C VAL A 37 -4.93 6.20 0.27
N ARG A 38 -4.35 5.30 -0.52
CA ARG A 38 -4.52 5.29 -1.97
C ARG A 38 -5.22 4.01 -2.42
N PHE A 39 -6.50 4.13 -2.78
CA PHE A 39 -7.27 3.01 -3.32
C PHE A 39 -6.82 2.65 -4.73
N ILE A 40 -6.71 1.35 -5.00
CA ILE A 40 -6.40 0.86 -6.34
C ILE A 40 -7.72 0.56 -7.06
N THR A 41 -7.91 1.20 -8.21
CA THR A 41 -9.09 1.04 -9.08
C THR A 41 -8.73 0.21 -10.32
N GLY A 42 -9.73 -0.28 -11.06
CA GLY A 42 -9.48 -1.09 -12.26
C GLY A 42 -9.01 -2.52 -11.98
N GLY A 43 -9.07 -2.98 -10.74
CA GLY A 43 -8.76 -4.37 -10.36
C GLY A 43 -8.16 -4.46 -8.96
N ARG A 44 -7.50 -5.59 -8.67
CA ARG A 44 -6.79 -5.83 -7.41
C ARG A 44 -5.35 -6.26 -7.67
N ILE A 45 -4.52 -6.14 -6.65
CA ILE A 45 -3.16 -6.68 -6.65
C ILE A 45 -3.15 -7.91 -5.75
N SER A 46 -2.77 -9.05 -6.33
CA SER A 46 -2.65 -10.30 -5.57
C SER A 46 -1.33 -10.31 -4.80
N PHE A 47 -1.39 -10.69 -3.51
CA PHE A 47 -0.18 -10.95 -2.74
C PHE A 47 0.52 -12.19 -3.29
N ILE A 48 1.83 -12.12 -3.42
CA ILE A 48 2.66 -13.29 -3.73
C ILE A 48 3.07 -13.93 -2.41
N ASN A 49 2.80 -15.22 -2.26
CA ASN A 49 3.28 -15.98 -1.12
C ASN A 49 4.81 -16.16 -1.25
N ALA A 50 5.57 -15.71 -0.26
CA ALA A 50 7.04 -15.76 -0.30
C ALA A 50 7.62 -17.19 -0.33
N GLY A 51 6.92 -18.18 0.23
CA GLY A 51 7.37 -19.58 0.24
C GLY A 51 7.07 -20.32 -1.06
N THR A 52 5.96 -20.00 -1.73
CA THR A 52 5.53 -20.71 -2.95
C THR A 52 5.74 -19.90 -4.24
N ASN A 53 6.04 -18.61 -4.14
CA ASN A 53 6.05 -17.64 -5.24
C ASN A 53 4.76 -17.62 -6.07
N LYS A 54 3.64 -18.09 -5.50
CA LYS A 54 2.34 -18.08 -6.16
C LYS A 54 1.44 -17.00 -5.57
N PRO A 55 0.53 -16.42 -6.38
CA PRO A 55 -0.52 -15.56 -5.88
C PRO A 55 -1.36 -16.28 -4.81
N VAL A 56 -1.62 -15.62 -3.70
CA VAL A 56 -2.55 -16.11 -2.68
C VAL A 56 -3.98 -15.90 -3.19
N ASN A 57 -4.72 -16.99 -3.37
CA ASN A 57 -6.14 -16.95 -3.66
C ASN A 57 -6.94 -16.84 -2.35
N GLY A 58 -7.96 -15.97 -2.32
CA GLY A 58 -8.90 -15.88 -1.19
C GLY A 58 -9.31 -14.46 -0.78
N ASN A 59 -8.56 -13.42 -1.14
CA ASN A 59 -8.96 -12.05 -0.85
C ASN A 59 -9.84 -11.47 -1.97
N ASN A 60 -11.16 -11.55 -1.83
CA ASN A 60 -12.12 -11.01 -2.80
C ASN A 60 -12.30 -9.48 -2.73
N LYS A 61 -11.71 -8.81 -1.73
CA LYS A 61 -11.76 -7.35 -1.61
C LYS A 61 -10.78 -6.71 -2.60
N GLY A 62 -11.02 -5.43 -2.91
CA GLY A 62 -10.04 -4.61 -3.65
C GLY A 62 -8.72 -4.45 -2.89
N SER A 63 -7.83 -3.63 -3.42
CA SER A 63 -6.53 -3.34 -2.79
C SER A 63 -6.40 -1.84 -2.52
N MET A 64 -5.66 -1.49 -1.48
CA MET A 64 -5.24 -0.11 -1.23
C MET A 64 -3.80 -0.07 -0.73
N LEU A 65 -3.17 1.10 -0.89
CA LEU A 65 -1.88 1.42 -0.29
C LEU A 65 -2.10 2.33 0.91
N LEU A 66 -1.44 2.02 2.01
CA LEU A 66 -1.25 2.94 3.13
C LEU A 66 0.17 3.48 3.07
N ILE A 67 0.30 4.80 2.98
CA ILE A 67 1.58 5.47 2.71
C ILE A 67 1.92 6.39 3.88
N TRP A 68 3.05 6.12 4.52
CA TRP A 68 3.68 7.01 5.51
C TRP A 68 4.91 7.67 4.88
N ARG A 69 5.11 8.95 5.18
CA ARG A 69 6.23 9.75 4.68
C ARG A 69 6.93 10.40 5.88
N PRO A 70 8.26 10.21 6.05
CA PRO A 70 8.98 10.55 7.29
C PRO A 70 9.20 12.06 7.50
N PHE A 71 9.07 12.88 6.45
CA PHE A 71 9.39 14.30 6.49
C PHE A 71 8.18 15.20 6.25
N THR A 72 6.98 14.70 6.53
CA THR A 72 5.72 15.42 6.32
C THR A 72 4.80 15.21 7.50
N ASN A 73 4.06 16.25 7.88
CA ASN A 73 2.90 16.05 8.73
C ASN A 73 1.87 15.20 7.98
N PRO A 74 1.33 14.13 8.59
CA PRO A 74 0.36 13.27 7.92
C PRO A 74 -0.82 14.07 7.38
N ARG A 75 -1.02 14.04 6.07
CA ARG A 75 -2.11 14.76 5.40
C ARG A 75 -3.47 14.09 5.56
N GLN A 76 -3.48 12.80 5.91
CA GLN A 76 -4.69 11.99 6.10
C GLN A 76 -5.65 12.04 4.92
N ILE A 77 -5.10 12.08 3.70
CA ILE A 77 -5.89 12.17 2.47
C ILE A 77 -6.23 10.78 1.90
N ILE A 78 -7.34 10.73 1.17
CA ILE A 78 -7.77 9.56 0.41
C ILE A 78 -7.68 9.88 -1.08
N THR A 79 -6.95 9.04 -1.82
CA THR A 79 -6.74 9.19 -3.27
C THR A 79 -6.99 7.86 -3.99
N THR A 80 -6.93 7.88 -5.32
CA THR A 80 -7.07 6.68 -6.15
C THR A 80 -5.93 6.56 -7.16
N VAL A 81 -5.64 5.33 -7.60
CA VAL A 81 -4.72 5.03 -8.70
C VAL A 81 -5.25 3.86 -9.51
N ASN A 82 -5.11 3.92 -10.84
CA ASN A 82 -5.45 2.79 -11.69
C ASN A 82 -4.41 1.67 -11.53
N ARG A 83 -4.87 0.43 -11.38
CA ARG A 83 -4.04 -0.77 -11.23
C ARG A 83 -3.06 -0.94 -12.38
N ASP A 84 -3.52 -0.81 -13.61
CA ASP A 84 -2.70 -1.11 -14.79
C ASP A 84 -1.60 -0.05 -14.96
N ASP A 85 -1.89 1.22 -14.68
CA ASP A 85 -0.87 2.27 -14.63
C ASP A 85 0.23 1.95 -13.62
N LEU A 86 -0.16 1.50 -12.42
CA LEU A 86 0.79 1.12 -11.37
C LEU A 86 1.67 -0.06 -11.81
N MET A 87 1.08 -1.09 -12.42
CA MET A 87 1.80 -2.27 -12.91
C MET A 87 2.74 -1.92 -14.07
N ASN A 88 2.30 -1.05 -14.98
CA ASN A 88 3.10 -0.59 -16.12
C ASN A 88 4.33 0.21 -15.66
N ILE A 89 4.15 1.13 -14.71
CA ILE A 89 5.26 1.88 -14.11
C ILE A 89 6.25 0.92 -13.43
N GLY A 90 5.74 -0.01 -12.61
CA GLY A 90 6.58 -0.99 -11.93
C GLY A 90 7.40 -1.85 -12.90
N SER A 91 6.78 -2.32 -13.98
CA SER A 91 7.46 -3.14 -15.00
C SER A 91 8.59 -2.37 -15.68
N ARG A 92 8.34 -1.10 -16.07
CA ARG A 92 9.35 -0.24 -16.68
C ARG A 92 10.54 0.06 -15.76
N LEU A 93 10.29 0.23 -14.46
CA LEU A 93 11.36 0.48 -13.48
C LEU A 93 12.22 -0.76 -13.26
N LEU A 94 11.62 -1.95 -13.23
CA LEU A 94 12.35 -3.22 -13.12
C LEU A 94 13.22 -3.47 -14.36
N GLU A 95 12.70 -3.19 -15.56
CA GLU A 95 13.46 -3.27 -16.81
C GLU A 95 14.65 -2.29 -16.83
N ALA A 96 14.48 -1.08 -16.29
CA ALA A 96 15.54 -0.06 -16.25
C ALA A 96 16.62 -0.32 -15.17
N GLN A 97 16.40 -1.27 -14.27
CA GLN A 97 17.37 -1.68 -13.24
C GLN A 97 18.26 -2.85 -13.69
N ILE A 98 18.06 -3.36 -14.90
CA ILE A 98 18.90 -4.38 -15.56
C ILE A 98 19.89 -3.72 -16.50
#